data_AF-X1SI62-F1
#
_entry.id   AF-X1SI62-F1
#
_cell.length_a   1.000
_cell.length_b   1.000
_cell.length_c   1.000
_cell.angle_alpha   90.00
_cell.angle_beta   90.00
_cell.angle_gamma   90.00
#
_symmetry.space_group_name_H-M   'P 1'
#
loop_
_entity.id
_entity.type
_entity.pdbx_description
1 polymer ?
#
loop_
_entity_poly.entity_id
_entity_poly.type
_entity_poly.pdbx_seq_one_letter_code
_entity_poly.pdbx_strand_id
1 'polypeptide(L)'
;MDISKVKVIGIDQIKFPEMIQIEQNVPDIHLTNIFETVQKQIAKTKFNKKIKEGSKVAIAVGSRNIDKLADVVSAIITEVKKIGGIPFIVPAMGSHG
;
A
#
# COMPACT_ATOMS: atom_id res chain seq x y z
N MET A 1 6.14 -2.78 24.75
CA MET A 1 5.77 -1.94 25.92
C MET A 1 4.36 -2.33 26.29
N ASP A 2 4.15 -2.83 27.50
CA ASP A 2 2.82 -3.28 27.94
C ASP A 2 1.96 -2.07 28.30
N ILE A 3 1.06 -1.70 27.39
CA ILE A 3 0.20 -0.53 27.54
C ILE A 3 -0.92 -0.73 28.58
N SER A 4 -1.18 -1.97 29.01
CA SER A 4 -2.18 -2.26 30.06
C SER A 4 -1.82 -1.66 31.43
N LYS A 5 -0.55 -1.26 31.60
CA LYS A 5 -0.02 -0.67 32.83
C LYS A 5 0.03 0.87 32.79
N VAL A 6 -0.37 1.49 31.68
CA VAL A 6 -0.40 2.96 31.57
C VAL A 6 -1.63 3.49 32.29
N LYS A 7 -1.41 4.14 33.43
CA LYS A 7 -2.48 4.77 34.21
C LYS A 7 -2.87 6.11 33.57
N VAL A 8 -4.05 6.16 32.95
CA VAL A 8 -4.64 7.41 32.44
C VAL A 8 -5.46 8.04 33.56
N ILE A 9 -4.99 9.17 34.11
CA ILE A 9 -5.67 9.89 35.19
C ILE A 9 -7.03 10.41 34.68
N GLY A 10 -8.11 10.12 35.40
CA GLY A 10 -9.47 10.60 35.08
C GLY A 10 -10.25 9.74 34.08
N ILE A 11 -9.69 8.62 33.58
CA ILE A 11 -10.41 7.68 32.71
C ILE A 11 -11.65 7.08 33.40
N ASP A 12 -11.59 6.96 34.72
CA ASP A 12 -12.66 6.50 35.62
C ASP A 12 -13.87 7.45 35.65
N GLN A 13 -13.67 8.71 35.28
CA GLN A 13 -14.73 9.74 35.23
C GLN A 13 -15.40 9.80 33.85
N ILE A 14 -14.88 9.08 32.85
CA ILE A 14 -15.43 9.05 31.50
C ILE A 14 -16.47 7.94 31.41
N LYS A 15 -17.74 8.31 31.20
CA LYS A 15 -18.79 7.37 30.88
C LYS A 15 -18.80 7.10 29.37
N PHE A 16 -18.28 5.95 28.96
CA PHE A 16 -18.37 5.51 27.57
C PHE A 16 -19.84 5.23 27.18
N PRO A 17 -20.23 5.46 25.91
CA PRO A 17 -21.54 5.04 25.42
C PRO A 17 -21.65 3.51 25.42
N GLU A 18 -22.85 2.97 25.20
CA GLU A 18 -23.01 1.54 24.94
C GLU A 18 -22.20 1.15 23.70
N MET A 19 -21.23 0.27 23.90
CA MET A 19 -20.35 -0.23 22.83
C MET A 19 -20.79 -1.64 22.46
N ILE A 20 -20.78 -1.94 21.17
CA ILE A 20 -20.92 -3.32 20.68
C ILE A 20 -19.55 -3.84 20.25
N GLN A 21 -19.28 -5.12 20.52
CA GLN A 21 -18.08 -5.77 20.02
C GLN A 21 -18.19 -5.95 18.50
N ILE A 22 -17.15 -5.51 17.79
CA ILE A 22 -16.97 -5.78 16.36
C ILE A 22 -15.73 -6.66 16.25
N GLU A 23 -15.87 -7.80 15.58
CA GLU A 23 -14.75 -8.69 15.25
C GLU A 23 -14.47 -8.62 13.75
N GLN A 24 -13.20 -8.40 13.40
CA GLN A 24 -12.75 -8.40 12.01
C GLN A 24 -11.79 -9.57 11.80
N ASN A 25 -12.19 -10.53 10.97
CA ASN A 25 -11.34 -11.62 10.52
C ASN A 25 -10.56 -11.18 9.27
N VAL A 26 -9.30 -10.82 9.46
CA VAL A 26 -8.39 -10.50 8.35
C VAL A 26 -7.63 -11.77 7.96
N PRO A 27 -7.73 -12.24 6.70
CA PRO A 27 -7.05 -13.45 6.27
C PRO A 27 -5.53 -13.24 6.26
N ASP A 28 -4.80 -14.23 6.78
CA ASP A 28 -3.33 -14.21 6.85
C ASP A 28 -2.72 -14.70 5.54
N ILE A 29 -2.77 -13.85 4.51
CA ILE A 29 -2.28 -14.17 3.16
C ILE A 29 -0.89 -13.59 2.97
N HIS A 30 0.07 -14.48 2.67
CA HIS A 30 1.47 -14.11 2.44
C HIS A 30 1.86 -14.32 0.98
N LEU A 31 2.61 -13.35 0.44
CA LEU A 31 3.29 -13.48 -0.83
C LEU A 31 4.72 -13.95 -0.60
N THR A 32 5.13 -15.01 -1.30
CA THR A 32 6.50 -15.54 -1.23
C THR A 32 7.47 -14.77 -2.11
N ASN A 33 7.00 -14.17 -3.21
CA ASN A 33 7.82 -13.38 -4.14
C ASN A 33 7.03 -12.18 -4.67
N ILE A 34 7.38 -10.99 -4.15
CA ILE A 34 6.74 -9.72 -4.51
C ILE A 34 7.01 -9.38 -5.98
N PHE A 35 8.26 -9.51 -6.45
CA PHE A 35 8.65 -9.14 -7.81
C PHE A 35 7.92 -9.96 -8.87
N GLU A 36 7.90 -11.28 -8.71
CA GLU A 36 7.20 -12.19 -9.62
C GLU A 36 5.69 -11.92 -9.60
N THR A 37 5.12 -11.69 -8.41
CA THR A 37 3.69 -11.40 -8.27
C THR A 37 3.32 -10.10 -8.98
N VAL A 38 4.07 -9.02 -8.77
CA VAL A 38 3.84 -7.72 -9.44
C VAL A 38 3.94 -7.88 -10.95
N GLN A 39 4.97 -8.56 -11.46
CA GLN A 39 5.13 -8.83 -12.89
C GLN A 39 3.90 -9.56 -13.46
N LYS A 40 3.45 -10.64 -12.80
CA LYS A 40 2.26 -11.41 -13.21
C LYS A 40 1.00 -10.55 -13.22
N GLN A 41 0.81 -9.67 -12.24
CA GLN A 41 -0.37 -8.80 -12.21
C GLN A 41 -0.30 -7.71 -13.29
N ILE A 42 0.86 -7.08 -13.51
CA ILE A 42 1.05 -6.07 -14.56
C ILE A 42 0.82 -6.69 -15.95
N ALA A 43 1.32 -7.89 -16.20
CA ALA A 43 1.13 -8.58 -17.48
C ALA A 43 -0.35 -8.75 -17.87
N LYS A 44 -1.25 -8.95 -16.89
CA LYS A 44 -2.71 -9.05 -17.13
C LYS A 44 -3.34 -7.77 -17.67
N THR A 45 -2.73 -6.61 -17.40
CA THR A 45 -3.32 -5.30 -17.73
C THR A 45 -3.06 -4.85 -19.17
N LYS A 46 -2.27 -5.61 -19.96
CA LYS A 46 -1.76 -5.23 -21.29
C LYS A 46 -1.05 -3.86 -21.28
N PHE A 47 -0.44 -3.51 -20.15
CA PHE A 47 0.22 -2.23 -19.90
C PHE A 47 1.26 -1.88 -20.98
N ASN A 48 2.01 -2.86 -21.45
CA ASN A 48 3.00 -2.73 -22.53
C ASN A 48 2.39 -2.25 -23.87
N LYS A 49 1.09 -2.42 -24.11
CA LYS A 49 0.42 -1.94 -25.33
C LYS A 49 -0.06 -0.49 -25.21
N LYS A 50 -0.06 0.08 -24.01
CA LYS A 50 -0.59 1.42 -23.73
C LYS A 50 0.49 2.49 -23.62
N ILE A 51 1.73 2.09 -23.36
CA ILE A 51 2.85 3.00 -23.12
C ILE A 51 3.83 2.88 -24.27
N LYS A 52 4.17 4.04 -24.84
CA LYS A 52 5.22 4.17 -25.84
C LYS A 52 6.56 4.36 -25.15
N GLU A 53 7.63 3.92 -25.80
CA GLU A 53 8.99 4.23 -25.40
C GLU A 53 9.18 5.75 -25.20
N GLY A 54 9.91 6.14 -24.15
CA GLY A 54 10.13 7.52 -23.75
C GLY A 54 8.97 8.19 -22.99
N SER A 55 7.82 7.52 -22.81
CA SER A 55 6.70 8.10 -22.06
C SER A 55 7.07 8.31 -20.59
N LYS A 56 6.76 9.49 -20.04
CA LYS A 56 6.83 9.72 -18.59
C LYS A 56 5.63 9.07 -17.91
N VAL A 57 5.88 8.21 -16.93
CA VAL A 57 4.83 7.41 -16.27
C VAL A 57 4.80 7.76 -14.78
N ALA A 58 3.71 8.39 -14.35
CA ALA A 58 3.48 8.68 -12.94
C ALA A 58 3.07 7.39 -12.20
N ILE A 59 3.76 7.08 -11.11
CA ILE A 59 3.44 5.98 -10.21
C ILE A 59 2.89 6.60 -8.94
N ALA A 60 1.59 6.47 -8.73
CA ALA A 60 0.93 6.94 -7.51
C ALA A 60 1.22 5.97 -6.35
N VAL A 61 1.80 6.48 -5.26
CA VAL A 61 2.24 5.66 -4.11
C VAL A 61 1.56 6.16 -2.83
N GLY A 62 0.95 5.22 -2.10
CA GLY A 62 0.40 5.43 -0.76
C GLY A 62 0.74 4.26 0.16
N SER A 63 0.80 4.49 1.46
CA SER A 63 1.26 3.49 2.45
C SER A 63 0.14 2.67 3.11
N ARG A 64 -1.12 3.06 2.93
CA ARG A 64 -2.24 2.45 3.65
C ARG A 64 -2.39 0.96 3.27
N ASN A 65 -2.30 0.08 4.26
CA ASN A 65 -2.47 -1.36 4.14
C ASN A 65 -1.56 -2.04 3.09
N ILE A 66 -0.35 -1.53 2.89
CA ILE A 66 0.65 -2.15 2.02
C ILE A 66 1.88 -2.53 2.84
N ASP A 67 2.18 -3.83 2.89
CA ASP A 67 3.46 -4.34 3.37
C ASP A 67 4.55 -4.21 2.29
N LYS A 68 5.82 -4.11 2.70
CA LYS A 68 6.99 -4.05 1.81
C LYS A 68 6.84 -3.04 0.66
N LEU A 69 6.33 -1.85 0.97
CA LEU A 69 6.03 -0.79 -0.02
C LEU A 69 7.19 -0.53 -0.98
N ALA A 70 8.43 -0.47 -0.47
CA ALA A 70 9.61 -0.23 -1.29
C ALA A 70 9.85 -1.33 -2.35
N ASP A 71 9.62 -2.60 -1.99
CA ASP A 71 9.80 -3.74 -2.90
C ASP A 71 8.72 -3.74 -3.99
N VAL A 72 7.47 -3.50 -3.60
CA VAL A 72 6.34 -3.38 -4.53
C VAL A 72 6.57 -2.25 -5.53
N VAL A 73 6.93 -1.06 -5.05
CA VAL A 73 7.19 0.11 -5.90
C VAL A 73 8.39 -0.13 -6.82
N SER A 74 9.46 -0.75 -6.32
CA SER A 74 10.65 -1.08 -7.11
C SER A 74 10.33 -2.08 -8.23
N ALA A 75 9.50 -3.08 -7.96
CA ALA A 75 9.02 -4.02 -8.97
C ALA A 75 8.20 -3.33 -10.06
N ILE A 76 7.30 -2.41 -9.70
CA ILE A 76 6.51 -1.62 -10.66
C ILE A 76 7.43 -0.75 -11.52
N ILE A 77 8.36 -0.01 -10.91
CA ILE A 77 9.35 0.83 -11.60
C ILE A 77 10.14 0.01 -12.62
N THR A 78 10.51 -1.23 -12.25
CA THR A 78 11.24 -2.14 -13.13
C THR A 78 10.41 -2.51 -14.36
N GLU A 79 9.13 -2.84 -14.20
CA GLU A 79 8.24 -3.13 -15.32
C GLU A 79 8.01 -1.92 -16.25
N VAL A 80 7.96 -0.70 -15.70
CA VAL A 80 7.88 0.53 -16.51
C VAL A 80 9.15 0.73 -17.34
N LYS A 81 10.32 0.59 -16.71
CA LYS A 81 11.62 0.75 -17.38
C LYS A 81 11.84 -0.31 -18.47
N LYS A 82 11.40 -1.56 -18.25
CA LYS A 82 11.51 -2.67 -19.22
C LYS A 82 10.88 -2.36 -20.58
N ILE A 83 9.86 -1.50 -20.63
CA ILE A 83 9.18 -1.10 -21.87
C ILE A 83 9.61 0.30 -22.35
N GLY A 84 10.73 0.83 -21.83
CA GLY A 84 11.28 2.13 -22.22
C GLY A 84 10.55 3.33 -21.61
N GLY A 85 9.68 3.13 -20.62
CA GLY A 85 9.04 4.23 -19.89
C GLY A 85 9.98 4.90 -18.89
N ILE A 86 9.71 6.17 -18.57
CA ILE A 86 10.46 6.99 -17.62
C ILE A 86 9.59 7.17 -16.35
N PRO A 87 9.76 6.32 -15.33
CA PRO A 87 8.91 6.36 -14.14
C PRO A 87 9.27 7.54 -13.23
N PHE A 88 8.26 8.11 -12.57
CA PHE A 88 8.43 9.04 -11.45
C PHE A 88 7.32 8.83 -10.42
N ILE A 89 7.62 9.07 -9.15
CA ILE A 89 6.69 8.83 -8.04
C ILE A 89 5.86 10.09 -7.78
N VAL A 90 4.57 9.91 -7.57
CA VAL A 90 3.67 10.95 -7.05
C VAL A 90 2.94 10.43 -5.82
N PRO A 91 2.68 11.26 -4.80
CA PRO A 91 1.96 10.83 -3.61
C PRO A 91 0.48 10.58 -3.93
N ALA A 92 -0.06 9.45 -3.49
CA ALA A 92 -1.49 9.13 -3.58
C ALA A 92 -2.28 9.71 -2.39
N MET A 93 -2.09 11.00 -2.09
CA MET A 93 -2.63 11.66 -0.89
C MET A 93 -4.08 12.16 -1.04
N GLY A 94 -4.59 12.32 -2.26
CA GLY A 94 -5.94 12.83 -2.49
C GLY A 94 -6.07 14.29 -2.03
N SER A 95 -7.16 14.63 -1.33
CA SER A 95 -7.40 15.97 -0.77
C SER A 95 -6.58 16.30 0.48
N HIS A 96 -5.80 15.34 1.00
CA HIS A 96 -4.92 15.61 2.12
C HIS A 96 -3.68 16.33 1.56
N GLY A 97 -3.50 17.59 1.96
CA GLY A 97 -2.34 18.42 1.64
C GLY A 97 -1.66 18.88 2.90
#